data_AF-A0A7C7QEJ6-F1
#
_entry.id   AF-A0A7C7QEJ6-F1
#
_cell.length_a   1.000
_cell.length_b   1.000
_cell.length_c   1.000
_cell.angle_alpha   90.00
_cell.angle_beta   90.00
_cell.angle_gamma   90.00
#
_symmetry.space_group_name_H-M   'P 1'
#
loop_
_entity.id
_entity.type
_entity.pdbx_description
1 polymer ?
#
loop_
_entity_poly.entity_id
_entity_poly.type
_entity_poly.pdbx_seq_one_letter_code
_entity_poly.pdbx_strand_id
1 'polypeptide(L)'
;MSTRQTLSQDELDLEREVVRYLRDNPDFFERHLDLLADMILPHDSGRAVSLVERQVSVLREQRDEQRSKLQLLIHHAQQNETLNNHVHALVLALLDATSLSEILAIVQTRLAEDFEAEAVVVRLFDTGHPHLARFPELVDWSEPAMGAFEKVIKGRRPVCGALKPGQLDALFNDDAGQIVSAALVPLV
;
A
#
# COMPACT_ATOMS: atom_id res chain seq x y z
N MET A 1 16.76 9.37 39.40
CA MET A 1 17.56 10.61 39.27
C MET A 1 16.77 11.57 38.41
N SER A 2 16.03 12.50 39.04
CA SER A 2 15.11 13.40 38.32
C SER A 2 15.81 14.71 38.02
N THR A 3 16.03 14.98 36.74
CA THR A 3 16.63 16.22 36.25
C THR A 3 15.68 17.38 36.55
N ARG A 4 15.99 18.20 37.56
CA ARG A 4 15.34 19.50 37.77
C ARG A 4 15.85 20.45 36.70
N GLN A 5 15.03 20.70 35.69
CA GLN A 5 15.25 21.75 34.71
C GLN A 5 14.99 23.09 35.41
N THR A 6 16.00 23.96 35.49
CA THR A 6 15.88 25.28 36.11
C THR A 6 15.18 26.23 35.14
N LEU A 7 13.95 26.64 35.45
CA LEU A 7 13.16 27.60 34.67
C LEU A 7 13.83 28.99 34.67
N SER A 8 13.75 29.70 33.56
CA SER A 8 14.22 31.10 33.44
C SER A 8 13.33 32.07 34.25
N GLN A 9 13.85 33.26 34.58
CA GLN A 9 13.10 34.25 35.36
C GLN A 9 11.78 34.68 34.69
N ASP A 10 11.77 34.81 33.36
CA ASP A 10 10.57 35.16 32.60
C ASP A 10 9.52 34.03 32.62
N GLU A 11 9.94 32.77 32.57
CA GLU A 11 9.05 31.61 32.69
C GLU A 11 8.42 31.51 34.08
N LEU A 12 9.17 31.85 35.13
CA LEU A 12 8.66 31.86 36.52
C LEU A 12 7.62 32.96 36.75
N ASP A 13 7.80 34.13 36.16
CA ASP A 13 6.83 35.22 36.26
C ASP A 13 5.57 34.91 35.45
N LEU A 14 5.70 34.29 34.28
CA LEU A 14 4.58 33.77 33.49
C LEU A 14 3.81 32.69 34.25
N GLU A 15 4.51 31.73 34.88
CA GLU A 15 3.88 30.67 35.67
C GLU A 15 3.06 31.25 36.83
N ARG A 16 3.57 32.26 37.54
CA ARG A 16 2.82 32.95 38.60
C ARG A 16 1.57 33.63 38.08
N GLU A 17 1.64 34.22 36.90
CA GLU A 17 0.49 34.87 36.28
C GLU A 17 -0.58 33.86 35.86
N VAL A 18 -0.18 32.73 35.27
CA VAL A 18 -1.08 31.61 34.95
C VAL A 18 -1.73 31.05 36.22
N VAL A 19 -0.96 30.86 37.30
CA VAL A 19 -1.48 30.39 38.59
C VAL A 19 -2.52 31.36 39.16
N ARG A 20 -2.26 32.67 39.11
CA ARG A 20 -3.21 33.69 39.55
C ARG A 20 -4.49 33.66 38.72
N TYR A 21 -4.34 33.61 37.39
CA TYR A 21 -5.47 33.57 36.47
C TYR A 21 -6.37 32.34 36.69
N LEU A 22 -5.79 31.16 36.87
CA LEU A 22 -6.55 29.93 37.16
C LEU A 22 -7.24 29.97 38.53
N ARG A 23 -6.66 30.65 39.52
CA ARG A 23 -7.28 30.84 40.84
C ARG A 23 -8.51 31.74 40.80
N ASP A 24 -8.43 32.79 39.99
CA ASP A 24 -9.51 33.77 39.83
C ASP A 24 -10.63 33.27 38.89
N ASN A 25 -10.38 32.19 38.12
CA ASN A 25 -11.32 31.60 37.17
C ASN A 25 -11.49 30.08 37.42
N PRO A 26 -12.21 29.66 38.47
CA PRO A 26 -12.35 28.24 38.82
C PRO A 26 -13.13 27.41 37.79
N ASP A 27 -13.95 28.06 36.96
CA ASP A 27 -14.73 27.45 35.88
C ASP A 27 -13.93 27.27 34.57
N PHE A 28 -12.66 27.69 34.55
CA PHE A 28 -11.83 27.72 33.34
C PHE A 28 -11.77 26.36 32.62
N PHE A 29 -11.59 25.27 33.36
CA PHE A 29 -11.51 23.92 32.78
C PHE A 29 -12.88 23.35 32.35
N GLU A 30 -13.99 23.89 32.85
CA GLU A 30 -15.33 23.56 32.34
C GLU A 30 -15.60 24.23 30.99
N ARG A 31 -15.04 25.43 30.78
CA ARG A 31 -15.11 26.16 29.50
C ARG A 31 -14.12 25.66 28.45
N HIS A 32 -13.05 24.98 28.88
CA HIS A 32 -11.96 24.49 28.04
C HIS A 32 -11.70 22.98 28.27
N LEU A 33 -12.75 22.18 28.06
CA LEU A 33 -12.73 20.71 28.25
C LEU A 33 -11.73 20.00 27.32
N ASP A 34 -11.51 20.54 26.13
CA ASP A 34 -10.52 20.13 25.16
C ASP A 34 -9.09 20.26 25.71
N LEU A 35 -8.77 21.37 26.36
CA LEU A 35 -7.48 21.58 27.02
C LEU A 35 -7.23 20.55 28.14
N LEU A 36 -8.28 20.25 28.93
CA LEU A 36 -8.22 19.24 29.99
C LEU A 36 -8.02 17.83 29.40
N ALA A 37 -8.63 17.55 28.24
CA ALA A 37 -8.54 16.28 27.54
C ALA A 37 -7.15 15.99 26.96
N ASP A 38 -6.26 16.97 26.85
CA ASP A 38 -4.87 16.81 26.41
C ASP A 38 -3.85 16.97 27.57
N MET A 39 -4.25 17.59 28.68
CA MET A 39 -3.39 17.81 29.85
C MET A 39 -3.02 16.50 30.55
N ILE A 40 -1.79 16.44 31.09
CA ILE A 40 -1.34 15.39 32.00
C ILE A 40 -1.41 16.00 33.41
N LEU A 41 -2.52 15.76 34.11
CA LEU A 41 -2.68 16.11 35.51
C LEU A 41 -2.31 14.88 36.34
N PRO A 42 -1.11 14.82 36.96
CA PRO A 42 -0.81 13.76 37.90
C PRO A 42 -1.71 13.92 39.13
N HIS A 43 -2.69 13.03 39.29
CA HIS A 43 -3.54 13.02 40.48
C HIS A 43 -2.86 12.21 41.58
N ASP A 44 -2.46 12.85 42.67
CA ASP A 44 -1.78 12.17 43.79
C ASP A 44 -2.79 11.33 44.58
N SER A 45 -3.06 10.13 44.08
CA SER A 45 -3.97 9.14 44.68
C SER A 45 -3.24 8.14 45.58
N GLY A 46 -1.97 8.43 45.94
CA GLY A 46 -1.16 7.56 46.78
C GLY A 46 -0.75 6.26 46.08
N ARG A 47 -1.05 5.09 46.68
CA ARG A 47 -0.71 3.74 46.13
C ARG A 47 -1.70 3.19 45.10
N ALA A 48 -2.81 3.88 44.84
CA ALA A 48 -3.88 3.41 43.94
C ALA A 48 -3.85 4.18 42.63
N VAL A 49 -3.93 3.47 41.49
CA VAL A 49 -4.08 4.10 40.17
C VAL A 49 -5.53 4.55 39.99
N SER A 50 -5.75 5.82 39.65
CA SER A 50 -7.09 6.34 39.37
C SER A 50 -7.71 5.65 38.14
N LEU A 51 -8.88 5.04 38.32
CA LEU A 51 -9.61 4.37 37.24
C LEU A 51 -9.98 5.34 36.11
N VAL A 52 -10.20 6.62 36.42
CA VAL A 52 -10.52 7.65 35.43
C VAL A 52 -9.29 7.99 34.58
N GLU A 53 -8.11 8.12 35.17
CA GLU A 53 -6.86 8.33 34.43
C GLU A 53 -6.57 7.14 33.51
N ARG A 54 -6.75 5.92 34.03
CA ARG A 54 -6.59 4.71 33.21
C ARG A 54 -7.61 4.65 32.07
N GLN A 55 -8.86 5.05 32.31
CA GLN A 55 -9.91 5.08 31.30
C GLN A 55 -9.62 6.12 30.21
N VAL A 56 -9.15 7.32 30.57
CA VAL A 56 -8.76 8.35 29.60
C VAL A 56 -7.55 7.90 28.77
N SER A 57 -6.54 7.29 29.40
CA SER A 57 -5.39 6.72 28.66
C SER A 57 -5.84 5.67 27.65
N VAL A 58 -6.70 4.74 28.06
CA VAL A 58 -7.24 3.70 27.16
C VAL A 58 -8.06 4.31 26.02
N LEU A 59 -8.87 5.34 26.28
CA LEU A 59 -9.63 6.03 25.23
C LEU A 59 -8.72 6.78 24.25
N ARG A 60 -7.63 7.40 24.73
CA ARG A 60 -6.63 8.05 23.86
C ARG A 60 -5.90 7.02 23.00
N GLU A 61 -5.47 5.90 23.58
CA GLU A 61 -4.86 4.79 22.85
C GLU A 61 -5.80 4.24 21.77
N GLN A 62 -7.07 4.00 22.11
CA GLN A 62 -8.08 3.54 21.15
C GLN A 62 -8.34 4.56 20.04
N ARG A 63 -8.43 5.85 20.37
CA ARG A 63 -8.56 6.94 19.40
C ARG A 63 -7.39 6.93 18.42
N ASP A 64 -6.16 6.82 18.91
CA ASP A 64 -4.96 6.87 18.08
C ASP A 64 -4.83 5.62 17.19
N GLU A 65 -5.22 4.46 17.71
CA GLU A 65 -5.32 3.22 16.94
C GLU A 65 -6.37 3.35 15.82
N GLN A 66 -7.56 3.87 16.14
CA GLN A 66 -8.63 4.08 15.16
C GLN A 66 -8.22 5.11 14.10
N ARG A 67 -7.57 6.21 14.50
CA ARG A 67 -7.06 7.22 13.57
C ARG A 67 -6.02 6.62 12.61
N SER A 68 -5.10 5.81 13.13
CA SER A 68 -4.10 5.11 12.31
C SER A 68 -4.77 4.16 11.31
N LYS A 69 -5.78 3.41 11.75
CA LYS A 69 -6.58 2.53 10.87
C LYS A 69 -7.31 3.31 9.77
N LEU A 70 -7.90 4.45 10.10
CA LEU A 70 -8.57 5.31 9.12
C LEU A 70 -7.57 5.85 8.08
N GLN A 71 -6.40 6.31 8.52
CA GLN A 71 -5.35 6.78 7.62
C GLN A 71 -4.89 5.68 6.66
N LEU A 72 -4.73 4.45 7.15
CA LEU A 72 -4.40 3.30 6.31
C LEU A 72 -5.49 3.01 5.27
N LEU A 73 -6.77 3.07 5.66
CA LEU A 73 -7.89 2.88 4.73
C LEU A 73 -7.93 3.95 3.65
N ILE A 74 -7.70 5.21 4.00
CA ILE A 74 -7.62 6.32 3.03
C ILE A 74 -6.47 6.09 2.07
N HIS A 75 -5.30 5.69 2.57
CA HIS A 75 -4.14 5.39 1.73
C HIS A 75 -4.44 4.26 0.74
N HIS A 76 -5.04 3.16 1.20
CA HIS A 76 -5.47 2.05 0.34
C HIS A 76 -6.51 2.50 -0.69
N ALA A 77 -7.45 3.37 -0.31
CA ALA A 77 -8.46 3.91 -1.22
C ALA A 77 -7.82 4.74 -2.35
N GLN A 78 -6.84 5.58 -2.03
CA GLN A 78 -6.09 6.36 -3.01
C GLN A 78 -5.28 5.46 -3.97
N GLN A 79 -4.60 4.44 -3.43
CA GLN A 79 -3.87 3.47 -4.26
C GLN A 79 -4.81 2.72 -5.21
N ASN A 80 -5.97 2.29 -4.71
CA ASN A 80 -6.98 1.62 -5.53
C ASN A 80 -7.57 2.54 -6.62
N GLU A 81 -7.78 3.82 -6.31
CA GLU A 81 -8.24 4.80 -7.28
C GLU A 81 -7.23 5.00 -8.41
N THR A 82 -5.94 5.15 -8.08
CA THR A 82 -4.86 5.22 -9.07
C THR A 82 -4.82 3.96 -9.94
N LEU A 83 -4.86 2.77 -9.32
CA LEU A 83 -4.90 1.50 -10.05
C LEU A 83 -6.10 1.42 -11.01
N ASN A 84 -7.29 1.84 -10.55
CA ASN A 84 -8.49 1.83 -11.35
C ASN A 84 -8.38 2.78 -12.55
N ASN A 85 -7.79 3.96 -12.36
CA ASN A 85 -7.51 4.90 -13.45
C ASN A 85 -6.54 4.32 -14.48
N HIS A 86 -5.49 3.62 -14.03
CA HIS A 86 -4.54 2.94 -14.94
C HIS A 86 -5.22 1.82 -15.73
N VAL A 87 -6.08 1.01 -15.08
CA VAL A 87 -6.87 -0.01 -15.76
C VAL A 87 -7.80 0.60 -16.81
N HIS A 88 -8.50 1.69 -16.48
CA HIS A 88 -9.36 2.38 -17.45
C HIS A 88 -8.56 2.93 -18.64
N ALA A 89 -7.42 3.57 -18.39
CA ALA A 89 -6.53 4.08 -19.43
C ALA A 89 -6.00 2.95 -20.33
N LEU A 90 -5.59 1.82 -19.74
CA LEU A 90 -5.16 0.64 -20.47
C LEU A 90 -6.26 0.10 -21.37
N VAL A 91 -7.49 -0.06 -20.85
CA VAL A 91 -8.63 -0.54 -21.63
C VAL A 91 -8.92 0.39 -22.81
N LEU A 92 -8.92 1.71 -22.60
CA LEU A 92 -9.12 2.67 -23.69
C LEU A 92 -8.03 2.58 -24.75
N ALA A 93 -6.75 2.52 -24.33
CA ALA A 93 -5.63 2.38 -25.27
C ALA A 93 -5.72 1.08 -26.08
N LEU A 94 -6.14 -0.02 -25.47
CA LEU A 94 -6.35 -1.29 -26.16
C LEU A 94 -7.51 -1.26 -27.16
N LEU A 95 -8.58 -0.50 -26.87
CA LEU A 95 -9.71 -0.33 -27.78
C LEU A 95 -9.35 0.54 -29.00
N ASP A 96 -8.46 1.51 -28.84
CA ASP A 96 -8.00 2.39 -29.92
C ASP A 96 -6.92 1.73 -30.80
N ALA A 97 -6.32 0.64 -30.34
CA ALA A 97 -5.24 -0.05 -31.05
C ALA A 97 -5.73 -0.67 -32.37
N THR A 98 -4.97 -0.45 -33.44
CA THR A 98 -5.32 -0.86 -34.81
C THR A 98 -4.61 -2.13 -35.26
N SER A 99 -3.64 -2.62 -34.48
CA SER A 99 -2.85 -3.80 -34.82
C SER A 99 -2.44 -4.61 -33.59
N LEU A 100 -2.14 -5.90 -33.79
CA LEU A 100 -1.62 -6.76 -32.72
C LEU A 100 -0.28 -6.27 -32.17
N SER A 101 0.60 -5.73 -33.02
CA SER A 101 1.88 -5.14 -32.59
C SER A 101 1.66 -3.98 -31.62
N GLU A 102 0.68 -3.13 -31.93
CA GLU A 102 0.31 -1.98 -31.09
C GLU A 102 -0.31 -2.44 -29.77
N ILE A 103 -1.18 -3.45 -29.78
CA ILE A 103 -1.71 -4.09 -28.57
C ILE A 103 -0.58 -4.61 -27.68
N LEU A 104 0.35 -5.39 -28.23
CA LEU A 104 1.47 -5.95 -27.47
C LEU A 104 2.36 -4.86 -26.87
N ALA A 105 2.66 -3.81 -27.64
CA ALA A 105 3.43 -2.67 -27.17
C ALA A 105 2.71 -1.93 -26.03
N ILE A 106 1.40 -1.65 -26.19
CA ILE A 106 0.59 -1.00 -25.16
C ILE A 106 0.60 -1.82 -23.88
N VAL A 107 0.37 -3.14 -23.95
CA VAL A 107 0.38 -4.00 -22.76
C VAL A 107 1.74 -3.98 -22.06
N GLN A 108 2.84 -4.14 -22.82
CA GLN A 108 4.18 -4.18 -22.24
C GLN A 108 4.56 -2.84 -21.60
N THR A 109 4.35 -1.72 -22.30
CA THR A 109 4.66 -0.38 -21.79
C THR A 109 3.81 -0.03 -20.59
N ARG A 110 2.49 -0.22 -20.66
CA ARG A 110 1.58 0.17 -19.59
C ARG A 110 1.80 -0.66 -18.33
N LEU A 111 2.03 -1.97 -18.46
CA LEU A 111 2.35 -2.79 -17.29
C LEU A 111 3.69 -2.42 -16.65
N ALA A 112 4.70 -2.05 -17.44
CA ALA A 112 5.99 -1.63 -16.91
C ALA A 112 5.93 -0.24 -16.25
N GLU A 113 5.28 0.73 -16.90
CA GLU A 113 5.26 2.14 -16.45
C GLU A 113 4.15 2.43 -15.43
N ASP A 114 2.91 2.06 -15.73
CA ASP A 114 1.75 2.44 -14.90
C ASP A 114 1.51 1.45 -13.75
N PHE A 115 1.95 0.20 -13.89
CA PHE A 115 1.83 -0.83 -12.84
C PHE A 115 3.16 -1.17 -12.17
N GLU A 116 4.23 -0.44 -12.51
CA GLU A 116 5.58 -0.58 -11.94
C GLU A 116 6.11 -2.03 -11.98
N ALA A 117 5.74 -2.80 -13.00
CA ALA A 117 6.21 -4.17 -13.15
C ALA A 117 7.67 -4.19 -13.63
N GLU A 118 8.55 -4.78 -12.82
CA GLU A 118 10.00 -4.90 -13.13
C GLU A 118 10.28 -5.70 -14.40
N ALA A 119 9.44 -6.70 -14.69
CA ALA A 119 9.55 -7.52 -15.89
C ALA A 119 8.17 -7.89 -16.42
N VAL A 120 7.94 -7.65 -17.71
CA VAL A 120 6.69 -7.96 -18.39
C VAL A 120 7.00 -8.82 -19.61
N VAL A 121 6.35 -9.98 -19.69
CA VAL A 121 6.53 -10.93 -20.78
C VAL A 121 5.17 -11.33 -21.32
N VAL A 122 4.97 -11.13 -22.62
CA VAL A 122 3.81 -11.63 -23.35
C VAL A 122 4.29 -12.69 -24.33
N ARG A 123 3.65 -13.85 -24.31
CA ARG A 123 3.88 -14.94 -25.27
C ARG A 123 2.56 -15.26 -25.96
N LEU A 124 2.63 -15.35 -27.28
CA LEU A 124 1.53 -15.78 -28.13
C LEU A 124 1.76 -17.24 -28.51
N PHE A 125 0.70 -18.03 -28.57
CA PHE A 125 0.80 -19.41 -29.02
C PHE A 125 0.40 -19.53 -30.48
N ASP A 126 1.18 -20.30 -31.26
CA ASP A 126 0.87 -20.51 -32.66
C ASP A 126 -0.45 -21.27 -32.83
N THR A 127 -1.45 -20.61 -33.39
CA THR A 127 -2.75 -21.22 -33.71
C THR A 127 -2.83 -21.64 -35.19
N GLY A 128 -1.72 -21.58 -35.93
CA GLY A 128 -1.67 -21.81 -37.38
C GLY A 128 -2.16 -20.62 -38.20
N HIS A 129 -2.34 -19.44 -37.58
CA HIS A 129 -2.83 -18.25 -38.27
C HIS A 129 -1.67 -17.54 -38.97
N PRO A 130 -1.71 -17.32 -40.31
CA PRO A 130 -0.55 -16.81 -41.08
C PRO A 130 -0.03 -15.45 -40.62
N HIS A 131 -0.91 -14.64 -40.02
CA HIS A 131 -0.58 -13.32 -39.51
C HIS A 131 0.19 -13.32 -38.20
N LEU A 132 0.22 -14.43 -37.45
CA LEU A 132 0.93 -14.56 -36.17
C LEU A 132 2.40 -14.97 -36.37
N ALA A 133 2.72 -15.69 -37.45
CA ALA A 133 4.05 -16.20 -37.76
C ALA A 133 5.16 -15.13 -37.92
N ARG A 134 4.79 -13.86 -37.98
CA ARG A 134 5.71 -12.71 -38.09
C ARG A 134 6.07 -12.06 -36.75
N PHE A 135 5.48 -12.53 -35.65
CA PHE A 135 5.67 -11.94 -34.34
C PHE A 135 6.74 -12.70 -33.55
N PRO A 136 7.77 -12.02 -33.02
CA PRO A 136 8.79 -12.65 -32.19
C PRO A 136 8.24 -13.18 -30.86
N GLU A 137 7.08 -12.69 -30.42
CA GLU A 137 6.37 -13.18 -29.23
C GLU A 137 5.70 -14.55 -29.45
N LEU A 138 5.69 -15.07 -30.69
CA LEU A 138 5.11 -16.36 -31.01
C LEU A 138 6.00 -17.51 -30.51
N VAL A 139 5.39 -18.40 -29.73
CA VAL A 139 6.01 -19.63 -29.22
C VAL A 139 5.29 -20.82 -29.82
N ASP A 140 6.07 -21.82 -30.27
CA ASP A 140 5.53 -23.09 -30.74
C ASP A 140 5.02 -23.92 -29.54
N TRP A 141 3.86 -24.57 -29.73
CA TRP A 141 3.31 -25.54 -28.79
C TRP A 141 4.25 -26.70 -28.49
N SER A 142 5.21 -26.96 -29.37
CA SER A 142 6.17 -28.07 -29.27
C SER A 142 7.33 -27.82 -28.30
N GLU A 143 7.53 -26.58 -27.81
CA GLU A 143 8.65 -26.27 -26.91
C GLU A 143 8.46 -26.89 -25.50
N PRO A 144 9.53 -27.40 -24.85
CA PRO A 144 9.46 -27.97 -23.51
C PRO A 144 8.86 -27.03 -22.45
N ALA A 145 8.95 -25.73 -22.68
CA ALA A 145 8.36 -24.68 -21.85
C ALA A 145 6.83 -24.84 -21.68
N MET A 146 6.12 -25.38 -22.68
CA MET A 146 4.67 -25.54 -22.63
C MET A 146 4.18 -26.51 -21.56
N GLY A 147 4.91 -27.61 -21.32
CA GLY A 147 4.55 -28.55 -20.25
C GLY A 147 4.53 -27.88 -18.88
N ALA A 148 5.30 -26.81 -18.71
CA ALA A 148 5.32 -26.03 -17.50
C ALA A 148 4.08 -25.11 -17.35
N PHE A 149 3.47 -24.66 -18.45
CA PHE A 149 2.33 -23.71 -18.43
C PHE A 149 0.96 -24.33 -18.73
N GLU A 150 0.92 -25.58 -19.22
CA GLU A 150 -0.30 -26.28 -19.63
C GLU A 150 -1.39 -26.29 -18.55
N LYS A 151 -1.02 -26.52 -17.28
CA LYS A 151 -1.96 -26.51 -16.17
C LYS A 151 -2.63 -25.15 -15.95
N VAL A 152 -1.88 -24.06 -16.14
CA VAL A 152 -2.38 -22.69 -15.94
C VAL A 152 -3.30 -22.30 -17.09
N ILE A 153 -2.90 -22.59 -18.33
CA ILE A 153 -3.69 -22.32 -19.53
C ILE A 153 -5.02 -23.10 -19.50
N LYS A 154 -4.97 -24.40 -19.20
CA LYS A 154 -6.19 -25.23 -19.06
C LYS A 154 -7.05 -24.79 -17.88
N GLY A 155 -6.44 -24.30 -16.81
CA GLY A 155 -7.12 -23.81 -15.62
C GLY A 155 -7.85 -22.48 -15.82
N ARG A 156 -7.49 -21.68 -16.84
CA ARG A 156 -8.06 -20.36 -17.16
C ARG A 156 -8.15 -19.42 -15.95
N ARG A 157 -7.19 -19.53 -15.03
CA ARG A 157 -7.12 -18.72 -13.82
C ARG A 157 -5.72 -18.13 -13.67
N PRO A 158 -5.61 -16.86 -13.27
CA PRO A 158 -4.33 -16.30 -12.89
C PRO A 158 -3.67 -17.12 -11.78
N VAL A 159 -2.36 -17.30 -11.88
CA VAL A 159 -1.54 -17.91 -10.83
C VAL A 159 -0.50 -16.90 -10.40
N CYS A 160 -0.46 -16.58 -9.10
CA CYS A 160 0.48 -15.62 -8.52
C CYS A 160 1.37 -16.32 -7.49
N GLY A 161 2.64 -15.93 -7.45
CA GLY A 161 3.60 -16.39 -6.43
C GLY A 161 4.95 -16.79 -7.04
N ALA A 162 5.67 -17.65 -6.34
CA ALA A 162 6.94 -18.19 -6.83
C ALA A 162 6.69 -19.21 -7.95
N LEU A 163 7.16 -18.90 -9.16
CA LEU A 163 7.16 -19.83 -10.28
C LEU A 163 8.32 -20.81 -10.15
N LYS A 164 8.21 -21.97 -10.82
CA LYS A 164 9.31 -22.94 -10.84
C LYS A 164 10.49 -22.36 -11.64
N PRO A 165 11.75 -22.71 -11.33
CA PRO A 165 12.92 -22.20 -12.04
C PRO A 165 12.80 -22.36 -13.57
N GLY A 166 12.43 -23.55 -14.06
CA GLY A 166 12.25 -23.77 -15.50
C GLY A 166 11.10 -23.00 -16.16
N GLN A 167 10.14 -22.46 -15.40
CA GLN A 167 9.13 -21.53 -15.90
C GLN A 167 9.69 -20.11 -15.98
N LEU A 168 10.48 -19.70 -14.98
CA LEU A 168 11.12 -18.39 -14.96
C LEU A 168 12.15 -18.29 -16.09
N ASP A 169 12.99 -19.30 -16.26
CA ASP A 169 13.99 -19.37 -17.33
C ASP A 169 13.33 -19.24 -18.71
N ALA A 170 12.20 -19.92 -18.93
CA ALA A 170 11.48 -19.87 -20.20
C ALA A 170 10.81 -18.51 -20.50
N LEU A 171 10.42 -17.75 -19.47
CA LEU A 171 9.75 -16.47 -19.64
C LEU A 171 10.75 -15.30 -19.67
N PHE A 172 11.72 -15.31 -18.77
CA PHE A 172 12.58 -14.17 -18.45
C PHE A 172 14.05 -14.40 -18.80
N ASN A 173 14.44 -15.59 -19.27
CA ASN A 173 15.81 -15.92 -19.66
C ASN A 173 16.84 -15.49 -18.59
N ASP A 174 17.74 -14.54 -18.92
CA ASP A 174 18.83 -14.08 -18.06
C ASP A 174 18.33 -13.36 -16.78
N ASP A 175 17.11 -12.83 -16.78
CA ASP A 175 16.52 -12.13 -15.64
C ASP A 175 15.79 -13.08 -14.66
N ALA A 176 15.70 -14.38 -14.98
CA ALA A 176 14.99 -15.37 -14.17
C ALA A 176 15.52 -15.44 -12.72
N GLY A 177 16.81 -15.20 -12.51
CA GLY A 177 17.45 -15.20 -11.18
C GLY A 177 17.10 -14.01 -10.30
N GLN A 178 16.54 -12.93 -10.86
CA GLN A 178 16.19 -11.71 -10.12
C GLN A 178 14.72 -11.70 -9.69
N ILE A 179 13.88 -12.56 -10.30
CA ILE A 179 12.43 -12.56 -10.10
C ILE A 179 12.06 -13.46 -8.92
N VAL A 180 11.62 -12.83 -7.82
CA VAL A 180 11.18 -13.54 -6.60
C VAL A 180 9.72 -14.01 -6.69
N SER A 181 8.87 -13.26 -7.37
CA SER A 181 7.46 -13.57 -7.55
C SER A 181 6.97 -13.11 -8.92
N ALA A 182 6.04 -13.85 -9.50
CA ALA A 182 5.42 -13.49 -10.77
C ALA A 182 3.92 -13.81 -10.76
N ALA A 183 3.18 -13.13 -11.63
CA ALA A 183 1.78 -13.40 -11.92
C ALA A 183 1.66 -13.87 -13.38
N LEU A 184 1.08 -15.05 -13.57
CA LEU A 184 0.83 -15.63 -14.88
C LEU A 184 -0.68 -15.59 -15.17
N VAL A 185 -1.07 -14.86 -16.22
CA VAL A 185 -2.45 -14.70 -16.64
C VAL A 185 -2.65 -15.40 -17.99
N PRO A 186 -3.47 -16.47 -18.05
CA PRO A 186 -3.76 -17.12 -19.32
C PRO A 186 -4.77 -16.29 -20.12
N LEU A 187 -4.42 -15.96 -21.37
CA LEU A 187 -5.30 -15.30 -22.34
C LEU A 187 -5.94 -16.39 -23.22
N VAL A 188 -7.20 -16.74 -22.97
CA VAL A 188 -7.90 -17.88 -23.60
C VAL A 188 -9.31 -17.51 -24.02
#